data_AF-J7LC57-F1
#
_entry.id   AF-J7LC57-F1
#
_cell.length_a   1.000
_cell.length_b   1.000
_cell.length_c   1.000
_cell.angle_alpha   90.00
_cell.angle_beta   90.00
_cell.angle_gamma   90.00
#
_symmetry.space_group_name_H-M   'P 1'
#
loop_
_entity.id
_entity.type
_entity.pdbx_description
1 polymer ?
#
loop_
_entity_poly.entity_id
_entity_poly.type
_entity_poly.pdbx_seq_one_letter_code
_entity_poly.pdbx_strand_id
1 'polypeptide(L)'
;MREGPSRPTTRPDRARPRGIDPRITMRRTSPRTDRGRLLQGRRDDGQASILLIFGMVIALLSLTVLFVRVGAANDQRSQAQTAADAAALAAVGALRDHAARQLADGVFPMPRYDEEIARDRAEAYARENGAVLTDIQASDNVMGRSGNIVRVEVRGALCQKELEPDGSRDWNDIVCDGEDDSGSTAVGNASAIAIIEMGSGCGRQDMELTCDGASVDDVDQASGYFDVYLIDRVGEYAFDPNSVFGGGAIVDCADLGRLDPAMCATHKVLNDEFPGFYISAGGYRDEGTSDHGYGQAVDYMMADLGGVPTPEMDATALQVIDFLIQNHRELEVKGIIYNYRIWNPAKDAVGPWSSVSRPAGERGSNTQNHVDHVHLSVGPPPFR
;
A
#
# COMPACT_ATOMS: atom_id res chain seq x y z
N MET A 1 45.70 -46.89 11.47
CA MET A 1 46.93 -46.58 10.71
C MET A 1 46.70 -45.23 10.03
N ARG A 2 47.67 -44.31 9.91
CA ARG A 2 49.02 -44.22 10.49
C ARG A 2 49.41 -42.71 10.52
N GLU A 3 49.99 -42.26 11.63
CA GLU A 3 51.10 -41.28 11.78
C GLU A 3 51.05 -39.85 11.16
N GLY A 4 51.47 -38.85 11.96
CA GLY A 4 51.94 -37.50 11.53
C GLY A 4 53.49 -37.43 11.50
N PRO A 5 54.21 -36.40 12.01
CA PRO A 5 53.84 -35.07 12.58
C PRO A 5 54.20 -33.94 11.54
N SER A 6 54.68 -32.69 11.75
CA SER A 6 55.27 -31.83 12.83
C SER A 6 54.93 -30.33 12.52
N ARG A 7 55.22 -29.23 13.24
CA ARG A 7 56.25 -28.76 14.23
C ARG A 7 57.69 -28.56 13.67
N PRO A 8 58.50 -27.59 14.16
CA PRO A 8 58.35 -26.74 15.36
C PRO A 8 58.65 -25.21 15.18
N THR A 9 58.65 -24.48 16.30
CA THR A 9 59.16 -23.10 16.51
C THR A 9 60.57 -23.09 17.13
N THR A 10 61.43 -22.09 16.85
CA THR A 10 62.51 -21.64 17.78
C THR A 10 63.15 -20.28 17.48
N ARG A 11 63.65 -19.61 18.54
CA ARG A 11 64.73 -18.58 18.58
C ARG A 11 66.06 -19.32 18.93
N PRO A 12 67.31 -18.77 18.77
CA PRO A 12 67.77 -17.59 19.54
C PRO A 12 69.02 -16.77 19.02
N ASP A 13 69.41 -15.79 19.85
CA ASP A 13 70.74 -15.19 20.18
C ASP A 13 71.93 -14.86 19.24
N ARG A 14 72.37 -13.59 19.41
CA ARG A 14 73.74 -13.02 19.62
C ARG A 14 75.04 -13.67 19.09
N ALA A 15 75.87 -12.83 18.44
CA ALA A 15 77.34 -12.82 18.60
C ALA A 15 77.96 -11.41 18.34
N ARG A 16 79.21 -11.17 18.75
CA ARG A 16 80.08 -9.99 18.42
C ARG A 16 81.41 -10.47 17.81
N PRO A 17 82.14 -9.62 17.07
CA PRO A 17 83.42 -9.05 17.58
C PRO A 17 83.66 -7.58 17.12
N ARG A 18 84.85 -6.96 17.26
CA ARG A 18 85.68 -6.57 18.43
C ARG A 18 86.93 -5.79 17.90
N GLY A 19 87.44 -4.79 18.62
CA GLY A 19 88.69 -4.05 18.33
C GLY A 19 88.56 -2.57 18.75
N ILE A 20 89.22 -2.00 19.77
CA ILE A 20 90.59 -2.06 20.35
C ILE A 20 91.55 -1.11 19.58
N ASP A 21 91.71 0.17 19.99
CA ASP A 21 92.60 0.75 21.06
C ASP A 21 93.95 1.24 20.42
N PRO A 22 94.80 2.13 21.00
CA PRO A 22 94.74 2.74 22.34
C PRO A 22 95.19 4.23 22.51
N ARG A 23 95.25 4.65 23.79
CA ARG A 23 96.29 5.49 24.48
C ARG A 23 96.15 7.02 24.70
N ILE A 24 96.62 7.37 25.92
CA ILE A 24 97.22 8.62 26.44
C ILE A 24 96.33 9.62 27.21
N THR A 25 96.93 10.16 28.28
CA THR A 25 96.41 11.09 29.30
C THR A 25 96.49 12.57 28.80
N MET A 26 95.94 13.61 29.44
CA MET A 26 96.07 13.99 30.85
C MET A 26 95.25 15.27 31.19
N ARG A 27 95.05 15.51 32.50
CA ARG A 27 94.82 16.82 33.18
C ARG A 27 93.47 17.56 33.02
N ARG A 28 92.96 18.03 34.17
CA ARG A 28 91.95 19.09 34.32
C ARG A 28 92.55 20.46 34.00
N THR A 29 91.77 21.33 33.36
CA THR A 29 91.77 22.79 33.56
C THR A 29 90.34 23.31 33.51
N SER A 30 90.01 24.32 34.32
CA SER A 30 88.64 24.84 34.45
C SER A 30 88.38 26.00 33.47
N PRO A 31 87.24 26.03 32.76
CA PRO A 31 86.77 27.23 32.07
C PRO A 31 86.48 28.36 33.07
N ARG A 32 86.66 29.61 32.63
CA ARG A 32 86.40 30.82 33.43
C ARG A 32 84.89 31.11 33.41
N THR A 33 84.36 31.64 34.51
CA THR A 33 82.97 32.11 34.61
C THR A 33 82.77 33.41 33.84
N ASP A 34 82.54 33.31 32.53
CA ASP A 34 82.15 34.46 31.74
C ASP A 34 80.70 34.87 32.08
N ARG A 35 80.49 36.15 32.38
CA ARG A 35 79.20 36.69 32.84
C ARG A 35 78.34 37.13 31.65
N GLY A 36 78.03 36.19 30.77
CA GLY A 36 77.02 36.37 29.75
C GLY A 36 75.68 36.75 30.40
N ARG A 37 75.17 37.96 30.14
CA ARG A 37 73.76 38.29 30.39
C ARG A 37 72.91 37.43 29.48
N LEU A 38 72.45 36.29 29.99
CA LEU A 38 71.38 35.53 29.36
C LEU A 38 70.15 36.44 29.31
N LEU A 39 69.83 36.93 28.10
CA LEU A 39 68.51 37.47 27.80
C LEU A 39 67.53 36.34 28.08
N GLN A 40 66.75 36.49 29.14
CA GLN A 40 65.84 35.46 29.63
C GLN A 40 64.62 35.41 28.71
N GLY A 41 64.82 34.80 27.54
CA GLY A 41 63.78 34.56 26.55
C GLY A 41 62.59 33.88 27.22
N ARG A 42 61.47 34.59 27.23
CA ARG A 42 60.19 34.07 27.71
C ARG A 42 59.87 32.80 26.93
N ARG A 43 59.76 31.67 27.62
CA ARG A 43 59.36 30.41 27.00
C ARG A 43 57.85 30.30 27.07
N ASP A 44 57.21 30.32 25.91
CA ASP A 44 55.76 30.22 25.80
C ASP A 44 55.27 28.76 25.76
N ASP A 45 56.10 27.82 26.22
CA ASP A 45 55.81 26.38 26.43
C ASP A 45 54.48 26.14 27.16
N GLY A 46 54.09 27.06 28.06
CA GLY A 46 52.82 27.03 28.79
C GLY A 46 51.62 27.64 28.05
N GLN A 47 51.82 28.47 27.01
CA GLN A 47 50.71 28.95 26.18
C GLN A 47 50.24 27.88 25.20
N ALA A 48 51.17 27.07 24.66
CA ALA A 48 50.83 25.99 23.73
C ALA A 48 49.87 24.95 24.36
N SER A 49 50.08 24.57 25.63
CA SER A 49 49.17 23.64 26.32
C SER A 49 47.80 24.26 26.61
N ILE A 50 47.74 25.55 26.97
CA ILE A 50 46.48 26.28 27.16
C ILE A 50 45.70 26.34 25.83
N LEU A 51 46.34 26.70 24.72
CA LEU A 51 45.71 26.74 23.40
C LEU A 51 45.20 25.36 22.94
N LEU A 52 45.97 24.29 23.21
CA LEU A 52 45.53 22.91 22.93
C LEU A 52 44.33 22.49 23.79
N ILE A 53 44.29 22.87 25.07
CA ILE A 53 43.14 22.60 25.95
C ILE A 53 41.90 23.38 25.49
N PHE A 54 42.03 24.66 25.17
CA PHE A 54 40.92 25.45 24.62
C PHE A 54 40.43 24.89 23.28
N GLY A 55 41.34 24.53 22.37
CA GLY A 55 40.99 23.89 21.10
C GLY A 55 40.26 22.56 21.28
N MET A 56 40.70 21.72 22.23
CA MET A 56 40.05 20.46 22.56
C MET A 56 38.68 20.66 23.21
N VAL A 57 38.52 21.64 24.11
CA VAL A 57 37.22 21.98 24.71
C VAL A 57 36.25 22.50 23.66
N ILE A 58 36.69 23.38 22.76
CA ILE A 58 35.87 23.87 21.63
C ILE A 58 35.48 22.70 20.73
N ALA A 59 36.41 21.83 20.34
CA ALA A 59 36.12 20.66 19.50
C ALA A 59 35.12 19.69 20.17
N LEU A 60 35.23 19.44 21.48
CA LEU A 60 34.29 18.61 22.23
C LEU A 60 32.91 19.27 22.33
N LEU A 61 32.83 20.59 22.54
CA LEU A 61 31.55 21.32 22.54
C LEU A 61 30.88 21.30 21.16
N SER A 62 31.65 21.53 20.08
CA SER A 62 31.15 21.40 18.70
C SER A 62 30.65 19.98 18.40
N LEU A 63 31.35 18.95 18.88
CA LEU A 63 30.94 17.55 18.73
C LEU A 63 29.66 17.24 19.52
N THR A 64 29.50 17.76 20.74
CA THR A 64 28.25 17.64 21.51
C THR A 64 27.08 18.32 20.79
N VAL A 65 27.25 19.54 20.28
CA VAL A 65 26.21 20.24 19.50
C VAL A 65 25.84 19.47 18.23
N LEU A 66 26.82 18.87 17.55
CA LEU A 66 26.57 17.98 16.41
C LEU A 66 25.72 16.77 16.80
N PHE A 67 26.07 16.08 17.89
CA PHE A 67 25.28 14.94 18.38
C PHE A 67 23.85 15.32 18.79
N VAL A 68 23.64 16.49 19.41
CA VAL A 68 22.29 16.99 19.72
C VAL A 68 21.48 17.23 18.45
N ARG A 69 22.06 17.86 17.41
CA ARG A 69 21.38 18.06 16.12
C ARG A 69 21.05 16.75 15.41
N VAL A 70 21.97 15.78 15.42
CA VAL A 70 21.72 14.44 14.85
C VAL A 70 20.63 13.69 15.61
N GLY A 71 20.59 13.82 16.94
CA GLY A 71 19.52 13.27 17.78
C GLY A 71 18.15 13.86 17.44
N ALA A 72 18.05 15.19 17.37
CA ALA A 72 16.82 15.89 17.02
C ALA A 72 16.31 15.54 15.60
N ALA A 73 17.20 15.46 14.61
CA ALA A 73 16.83 15.06 13.25
C ALA A 73 16.36 13.59 13.16
N ASN A 74 16.92 12.70 13.98
CA ASN A 74 16.44 11.32 14.08
C ASN A 74 15.06 11.25 14.75
N ASP A 75 14.85 12.01 15.83
CA ASP A 75 13.58 12.10 16.56
C ASP A 75 12.46 12.65 15.67
N GLN A 76 12.69 13.77 14.97
CA GLN A 76 11.78 14.31 13.95
C GLN A 76 11.41 13.28 12.87
N ARG A 77 12.37 12.49 12.39
CA ARG A 77 12.11 11.42 11.42
C ARG A 77 11.26 10.29 12.01
N SER A 78 11.53 9.88 13.24
CA SER A 78 10.75 8.84 13.93
C SER A 78 9.30 9.29 14.17
N GLN A 79 9.10 10.53 14.65
CA GLN A 79 7.78 11.11 14.86
C GLN A 79 7.00 11.24 13.55
N ALA A 80 7.63 11.74 12.49
CA ALA A 80 7.00 11.84 11.16
C ALA A 80 6.56 10.47 10.63
N GLN A 81 7.39 9.42 10.79
CA GLN A 81 7.00 8.07 10.38
C GLN A 81 5.83 7.53 11.21
N THR A 82 5.84 7.69 12.54
CA THR A 82 4.70 7.29 13.39
C THR A 82 3.41 8.00 13.00
N ALA A 83 3.48 9.28 12.63
CA ALA A 83 2.32 10.03 12.14
C ALA A 83 1.85 9.55 10.75
N ALA A 84 2.77 9.18 9.85
CA ALA A 84 2.43 8.59 8.56
C ALA A 84 1.75 7.23 8.73
N ASP A 85 2.35 6.35 9.54
CA ASP A 85 1.85 5.00 9.84
C ASP A 85 0.44 5.06 10.44
N ALA A 86 0.22 5.97 11.40
CA ALA A 86 -1.09 6.22 12.01
C ALA A 86 -2.11 6.75 10.99
N ALA A 87 -1.73 7.70 10.14
CA ALA A 87 -2.62 8.27 9.12
C ALA A 87 -3.00 7.24 8.03
N ALA A 88 -2.07 6.38 7.60
CA ALA A 88 -2.34 5.31 6.64
C ALA A 88 -3.32 4.28 7.21
N LEU A 89 -3.07 3.80 8.44
CA LEU A 89 -3.97 2.86 9.13
C LEU A 89 -5.35 3.47 9.41
N ALA A 90 -5.42 4.77 9.70
CA ALA A 90 -6.68 5.48 9.87
C ALA A 90 -7.49 5.60 8.56
N ALA A 91 -6.82 5.77 7.41
CA ALA A 91 -7.45 5.85 6.10
C ALA A 91 -8.11 4.51 5.70
N VAL A 92 -7.35 3.40 5.70
CA VAL A 92 -7.94 2.07 5.41
C VAL A 92 -8.88 1.59 6.53
N GLY A 93 -8.66 2.04 7.77
CA GLY A 93 -9.60 1.86 8.87
C GLY A 93 -10.95 2.54 8.63
N ALA A 94 -11.00 3.62 7.87
CA ALA A 94 -12.25 4.26 7.48
C ALA A 94 -13.02 3.42 6.44
N LEU A 95 -12.31 2.83 5.46
CA LEU A 95 -12.87 1.84 4.53
C LEU A 95 -13.39 0.61 5.29
N ARG A 96 -12.66 0.14 6.30
CA ARG A 96 -13.09 -0.97 7.18
C ARG A 96 -14.38 -0.64 7.91
N ASP A 97 -14.45 0.51 8.57
CA ASP A 97 -15.64 0.92 9.31
C ASP A 97 -16.85 1.07 8.37
N HIS A 98 -16.65 1.46 7.11
CA HIS A 98 -17.69 1.46 6.07
C HIS A 98 -18.11 0.03 5.68
N ALA A 99 -17.16 -0.84 5.37
CA ALA A 99 -17.39 -2.24 5.02
C ALA A 99 -18.14 -3.03 6.10
N ALA A 100 -17.78 -2.81 7.37
CA ALA A 100 -18.40 -3.45 8.51
C ALA A 100 -19.89 -3.09 8.66
N ARG A 101 -20.24 -1.82 8.40
CA ARG A 101 -21.64 -1.37 8.35
C ARG A 101 -22.38 -2.01 7.17
N GLN A 102 -21.77 -2.02 5.98
CA GLN A 102 -22.35 -2.69 4.81
C GLN A 102 -22.63 -4.17 5.12
N LEU A 103 -21.66 -4.93 5.66
CA LEU A 103 -21.88 -6.33 6.03
C LEU A 103 -23.02 -6.50 7.06
N ALA A 104 -23.08 -5.68 8.11
CA ALA A 104 -24.15 -5.74 9.11
C ALA A 104 -25.55 -5.37 8.56
N ASP A 105 -25.60 -4.47 7.57
CA ASP A 105 -26.82 -4.16 6.78
C ASP A 105 -27.12 -5.26 5.73
N GLY A 106 -26.32 -6.34 5.66
CA GLY A 106 -26.42 -7.41 4.67
C GLY A 106 -25.88 -7.05 3.28
N VAL A 107 -25.31 -5.86 3.09
CA VAL A 107 -24.74 -5.36 1.84
C VAL A 107 -23.36 -5.96 1.61
N PHE A 108 -23.18 -6.53 0.42
CA PHE A 108 -21.96 -7.10 -0.13
C PHE A 108 -22.05 -6.84 -1.65
N PRO A 109 -20.98 -6.49 -2.39
CA PRO A 109 -19.56 -6.77 -2.16
C PRO A 109 -18.80 -5.73 -1.32
N MET A 110 -17.46 -5.90 -1.30
CA MET A 110 -16.43 -5.08 -0.63
C MET A 110 -16.59 -3.55 -0.78
N PRO A 111 -16.08 -2.76 0.19
CA PRO A 111 -16.12 -1.30 0.13
C PRO A 111 -15.35 -0.77 -1.07
N ARG A 112 -15.83 0.35 -1.63
CA ARG A 112 -15.07 1.19 -2.54
C ARG A 112 -14.35 2.28 -1.75
N TYR A 113 -13.15 2.66 -2.17
CA TYR A 113 -12.45 3.81 -1.60
C TYR A 113 -13.27 5.10 -1.81
N ASP A 114 -13.41 5.85 -0.72
CA ASP A 114 -14.01 7.18 -0.66
C ASP A 114 -12.92 8.14 -0.18
N GLU A 115 -12.56 9.13 -1.01
CA GLU A 115 -11.45 10.03 -0.68
C GLU A 115 -11.80 10.99 0.45
N GLU A 116 -13.03 11.46 0.55
CA GLU A 116 -13.46 12.42 1.59
C GLU A 116 -13.37 11.75 2.97
N ILE A 117 -13.97 10.57 3.10
CA ILE A 117 -13.99 9.78 4.34
C ILE A 117 -12.58 9.30 4.73
N ALA A 118 -11.76 8.87 3.76
CA ALA A 118 -10.38 8.42 4.04
C ALA A 118 -9.45 9.59 4.40
N ARG A 119 -9.56 10.73 3.70
CA ARG A 119 -8.75 11.94 3.93
C ARG A 119 -9.06 12.56 5.30
N ASP A 120 -10.32 12.73 5.66
CA ASP A 120 -10.72 13.28 6.97
C ASP A 120 -10.13 12.47 8.14
N ARG A 121 -10.17 11.14 8.03
CA ARG A 121 -9.64 10.21 9.03
C ARG A 121 -8.11 10.22 9.05
N ALA A 122 -7.46 10.25 7.90
CA ALA A 122 -6.00 10.41 7.81
C ALA A 122 -5.53 11.75 8.39
N GLU A 123 -6.22 12.86 8.10
CA GLU A 123 -5.91 14.18 8.62
C GLU A 123 -6.12 14.30 10.14
N ALA A 124 -7.14 13.65 10.70
CA ALA A 124 -7.33 13.58 12.15
C ALA A 124 -6.11 12.90 12.82
N TYR A 125 -5.76 11.69 12.38
CA TYR A 125 -4.66 10.92 12.98
C TYR A 125 -3.28 11.53 12.71
N ALA A 126 -3.06 12.18 11.56
CA ALA A 126 -1.84 12.95 11.30
C ALA A 126 -1.69 14.09 12.31
N ARG A 127 -2.75 14.88 12.55
CA ARG A 127 -2.74 16.01 13.50
C ARG A 127 -2.55 15.56 14.94
N GLU A 128 -3.20 14.47 15.36
CA GLU A 128 -3.01 13.88 16.70
C GLU A 128 -1.57 13.41 16.93
N ASN A 129 -0.86 12.98 15.87
CA ASN A 129 0.54 12.57 15.92
C ASN A 129 1.52 13.69 15.53
N GLY A 130 1.10 14.95 15.55
CA GLY A 130 1.98 16.11 15.35
C GLY A 130 2.44 16.35 13.91
N ALA A 131 1.65 15.93 12.93
CA ALA A 131 1.91 16.14 11.50
C ALA A 131 0.69 16.72 10.76
N VAL A 132 0.90 17.08 9.49
CA VAL A 132 -0.11 17.53 8.54
C VAL A 132 -0.07 16.57 7.36
N LEU A 133 -1.23 16.03 6.95
CA LEU A 133 -1.35 15.27 5.70
C LEU A 133 -1.04 16.18 4.52
N THR A 134 -0.10 15.78 3.66
CA THR A 134 0.25 16.54 2.45
C THR A 134 -0.27 15.89 1.18
N ASP A 135 -0.43 14.56 1.18
CA ASP A 135 -0.95 13.79 0.06
C ASP A 135 -1.62 12.49 0.54
N ILE A 136 -2.57 11.98 -0.23
CA ILE A 136 -3.22 10.69 -0.03
C ILE A 136 -3.63 10.13 -1.39
N GLN A 137 -3.24 8.89 -1.68
CA GLN A 137 -3.49 8.21 -2.94
C GLN A 137 -3.98 6.79 -2.67
N ALA A 138 -5.11 6.41 -3.27
CA ALA A 138 -5.59 5.04 -3.27
C ALA A 138 -5.07 4.27 -4.49
N SER A 139 -4.93 2.96 -4.31
CA SER A 139 -4.41 2.01 -5.29
C SER A 139 -4.93 0.61 -4.95
N ASP A 140 -4.81 -0.32 -5.88
CA ASP A 140 -5.09 -1.74 -5.62
C ASP A 140 -4.38 -2.66 -6.64
N ASN A 141 -4.56 -3.96 -6.48
CA ASN A 141 -4.09 -4.99 -7.40
C ASN A 141 -5.23 -5.59 -8.24
N VAL A 142 -6.33 -4.83 -8.43
CA VAL A 142 -7.58 -5.24 -9.09
C VAL A 142 -8.10 -4.15 -10.05
N MET A 143 -7.17 -3.59 -10.85
CA MET A 143 -7.43 -2.63 -11.92
C MET A 143 -7.93 -1.24 -11.50
N GLY A 144 -7.68 -0.82 -10.25
CA GLY A 144 -8.00 0.52 -9.74
C GLY A 144 -9.45 0.67 -9.25
N ARG A 145 -10.16 -0.45 -9.04
CA ARG A 145 -11.61 -0.47 -8.75
C ARG A 145 -11.97 -0.31 -7.28
N SER A 146 -11.12 -0.79 -6.37
CA SER A 146 -11.41 -0.85 -4.93
C SER A 146 -10.68 0.23 -4.14
N GLY A 147 -9.44 0.54 -4.52
CA GLY A 147 -8.57 1.46 -3.76
C GLY A 147 -8.20 0.93 -2.38
N ASN A 148 -8.17 -0.39 -2.18
CA ASN A 148 -7.96 -1.02 -0.87
C ASN A 148 -6.53 -0.88 -0.32
N ILE A 149 -5.57 -0.38 -1.11
CA ILE A 149 -4.22 0.01 -0.69
C ILE A 149 -4.11 1.53 -0.71
N VAL A 150 -3.98 2.15 0.45
CA VAL A 150 -3.90 3.62 0.59
C VAL A 150 -2.49 4.02 1.02
N ARG A 151 -1.87 4.90 0.22
CA ARG A 151 -0.63 5.60 0.54
C ARG A 151 -0.96 7.00 1.06
N VAL A 152 -0.23 7.43 2.09
CA VAL A 152 -0.26 8.81 2.60
C VAL A 152 1.14 9.42 2.59
N GLU A 153 1.22 10.74 2.42
CA GLU A 153 2.40 11.54 2.77
C GLU A 153 2.03 12.54 3.87
N VAL A 154 2.94 12.72 4.84
CA VAL A 154 2.78 13.69 5.92
C VAL A 154 4.04 14.54 6.08
N ARG A 155 3.84 15.78 6.52
CA ARG A 155 4.88 16.71 6.97
C ARG A 155 4.70 16.98 8.45
N GLY A 156 5.76 16.86 9.25
CA GLY A 156 5.75 17.25 10.66
C GLY A 156 5.30 18.70 10.87
N ALA A 157 4.48 18.92 11.90
CA ALA A 157 4.07 20.26 12.35
C ALA A 157 5.18 20.99 13.12
N LEU A 158 6.23 20.26 13.51
CA LEU A 158 7.44 20.79 14.12
C LEU A 158 8.59 20.87 13.10
N CYS A 159 9.37 21.94 13.18
CA CYS A 159 10.54 22.20 12.33
C CYS A 159 11.72 22.73 13.14
N GLN A 160 12.92 22.58 12.58
CA GLN A 160 14.08 23.37 12.96
C GLN A 160 14.19 24.56 12.00
N LYS A 161 13.83 25.75 12.48
CA LYS A 161 14.03 27.03 11.78
C LYS A 161 15.49 27.50 11.92
N GLU A 162 15.97 28.31 11.00
CA GLU A 162 17.25 29.00 11.16
C GLU A 162 17.15 30.14 12.20
N LEU A 163 18.23 30.34 12.96
CA LEU A 163 18.30 31.38 14.00
C LEU A 163 18.64 32.72 13.37
N GLU A 164 17.79 33.72 13.59
CA GLU A 164 18.02 35.07 13.05
C GLU A 164 19.27 35.72 13.67
N PRO A 165 20.14 36.38 12.87
CA PRO A 165 21.39 36.98 13.36
C PRO A 165 21.22 38.10 14.40
N ASP A 166 20.02 38.66 14.53
CA ASP A 166 19.67 39.68 15.53
C ASP A 166 19.14 39.10 16.86
N GLY A 167 18.87 37.79 16.91
CA GLY A 167 18.29 37.10 18.07
C GLY A 167 16.79 37.32 18.26
N SER A 168 16.06 37.75 17.22
CA SER A 168 14.60 37.95 17.26
C SER A 168 13.80 36.62 17.37
N ARG A 169 14.27 35.54 16.74
CA ARG A 169 13.69 34.20 16.85
C ARG A 169 14.30 33.44 18.04
N ASP A 170 13.48 33.05 19.01
CA ASP A 170 13.90 32.22 20.16
C ASP A 170 14.26 30.79 19.68
N TRP A 171 15.22 30.14 20.35
CA TRP A 171 15.62 28.76 20.04
C TRP A 171 14.50 27.73 20.27
N ASN A 172 13.45 28.10 21.02
CA ASN A 172 12.26 27.29 21.23
C ASN A 172 11.15 27.52 20.17
N ASP A 173 11.35 28.38 19.16
CA ASP A 173 10.44 28.51 18.01
C ASP A 173 10.60 27.32 17.06
N ILE A 174 9.85 26.25 17.36
CA ILE A 174 9.89 24.97 16.64
C ILE A 174 8.58 24.64 15.90
N VAL A 175 7.61 25.55 15.85
CA VAL A 175 6.28 25.31 15.25
C VAL A 175 6.22 25.93 13.85
N CYS A 176 5.81 25.15 12.85
CA CYS A 176 5.66 25.65 11.48
C CYS A 176 4.23 26.13 11.24
N ASP A 177 4.02 27.45 11.25
CA ASP A 177 2.74 28.08 10.87
C ASP A 177 2.45 28.01 9.37
N GLY A 178 3.50 27.99 8.55
CA GLY A 178 3.44 27.95 7.08
C GLY A 178 3.81 29.27 6.41
N GLU A 179 4.19 30.30 7.16
CA GLU A 179 4.72 31.56 6.62
C GLU A 179 6.27 31.59 6.58
N ASP A 180 6.95 30.66 7.27
CA ASP A 180 8.42 30.52 7.24
C ASP A 180 8.98 30.16 5.85
N ASP A 181 10.12 30.76 5.50
CA ASP A 181 10.78 30.59 4.21
C ASP A 181 11.34 29.15 4.05
N SER A 182 11.05 28.51 2.90
CA SER A 182 11.30 27.08 2.71
C SER A 182 12.78 26.71 2.51
N GLY A 183 13.65 27.71 2.34
CA GLY A 183 15.10 27.52 2.23
C GLY A 183 15.84 27.36 3.57
N SER A 184 15.25 27.79 4.69
CA SER A 184 15.89 27.87 6.01
C SER A 184 15.22 27.00 7.09
N THR A 185 14.19 26.24 6.70
CA THR A 185 13.31 25.52 7.64
C THR A 185 13.32 24.01 7.37
N ALA A 186 13.86 23.23 8.30
CA ALA A 186 13.93 21.77 8.19
C ALA A 186 12.72 21.09 8.86
N VAL A 187 11.94 20.35 8.08
CA VAL A 187 10.80 19.53 8.51
C VAL A 187 11.07 18.03 8.32
N GLY A 188 10.49 17.20 9.19
CA GLY A 188 10.43 15.76 8.98
C GLY A 188 9.27 15.40 8.05
N ASN A 189 9.56 14.93 6.84
CA ASN A 189 8.56 14.35 5.92
C ASN A 189 8.63 12.82 5.99
N ALA A 190 7.47 12.17 5.88
CA ALA A 190 7.37 10.70 5.84
C ALA A 190 6.19 10.26 4.95
N SER A 191 6.20 8.99 4.55
CA SER A 191 5.07 8.36 3.88
C SER A 191 4.89 6.94 4.39
N ALA A 192 3.65 6.49 4.46
CA ALA A 192 3.29 5.13 4.82
C ALA A 192 2.23 4.59 3.85
N ILE A 193 2.09 3.27 3.81
CA ILE A 193 1.15 2.58 2.94
C ILE A 193 0.46 1.51 3.80
N ALA A 194 -0.86 1.49 3.77
CA ALA A 194 -1.67 0.51 4.46
C ALA A 194 -2.61 -0.19 3.49
N ILE A 195 -3.01 -1.41 3.83
CA ILE A 195 -3.99 -2.21 3.09
C ILE A 195 -5.13 -2.61 4.01
N ILE A 196 -6.33 -2.71 3.44
CA ILE A 196 -7.45 -3.50 4.00
C ILE A 196 -7.64 -4.77 3.16
N GLU A 197 -7.67 -5.91 3.83
CA GLU A 197 -8.02 -7.21 3.25
C GLU A 197 -9.18 -7.84 4.03
N MET A 198 -9.95 -8.72 3.38
CA MET A 198 -11.03 -9.49 4.04
C MET A 198 -10.48 -10.88 4.37
N GLY A 199 -10.31 -11.17 5.67
CA GLY A 199 -9.70 -12.42 6.15
C GLY A 199 -10.64 -13.63 6.16
N SER A 200 -11.95 -13.40 6.04
CA SER A 200 -13.01 -14.39 6.26
C SER A 200 -13.85 -14.70 5.02
N GLY A 201 -14.40 -15.91 4.99
CA GLY A 201 -15.27 -16.40 3.92
C GLY A 201 -16.70 -15.90 4.04
N CYS A 202 -16.97 -14.71 3.50
CA CYS A 202 -18.32 -14.13 3.44
C CYS A 202 -19.14 -14.62 2.23
N GLY A 203 -20.43 -14.89 2.45
CA GLY A 203 -21.40 -15.31 1.43
C GLY A 203 -22.81 -15.48 2.02
N ARG A 204 -23.85 -15.48 1.18
CA ARG A 204 -25.22 -15.65 1.66
C ARG A 204 -25.60 -17.13 1.77
N GLN A 205 -26.36 -17.50 2.81
CA GLN A 205 -26.98 -18.81 2.99
C GLN A 205 -28.45 -18.59 3.36
N ASP A 206 -29.37 -19.29 2.70
CA ASP A 206 -30.83 -19.15 2.91
C ASP A 206 -31.36 -17.71 2.97
N MET A 207 -30.74 -16.82 2.16
CA MET A 207 -30.97 -15.36 2.05
C MET A 207 -30.31 -14.49 3.14
N GLU A 208 -29.79 -15.08 4.22
CA GLU A 208 -29.05 -14.39 5.28
C GLU A 208 -27.58 -14.18 4.86
N LEU A 209 -26.95 -13.06 5.22
CA LEU A 209 -25.50 -12.86 4.96
C LEU A 209 -24.71 -13.50 6.10
N THR A 210 -23.75 -14.35 5.74
CA THR A 210 -22.92 -15.09 6.69
C THR A 210 -21.44 -14.92 6.38
N CYS A 211 -20.60 -14.83 7.41
CA CYS A 211 -19.14 -14.85 7.30
C CYS A 211 -18.59 -15.95 8.21
N ASP A 212 -17.78 -16.84 7.65
CA ASP A 212 -17.29 -18.08 8.28
C ASP A 212 -18.42 -18.98 8.86
N GLY A 213 -19.64 -18.85 8.35
CA GLY A 213 -20.81 -19.61 8.77
C GLY A 213 -21.58 -19.02 9.97
N ALA A 214 -21.21 -17.83 10.45
CA ALA A 214 -22.02 -17.05 11.40
C ALA A 214 -22.81 -15.96 10.67
N SER A 215 -24.00 -15.61 11.17
CA SER A 215 -24.76 -14.44 10.75
C SER A 215 -23.98 -13.15 11.04
N VAL A 216 -24.19 -12.10 10.23
CA VAL A 216 -23.55 -10.79 10.43
C VAL A 216 -24.62 -9.70 10.53
N ASP A 217 -25.01 -9.40 11.77
CA ASP A 217 -26.00 -8.38 12.15
C ASP A 217 -25.42 -7.30 13.09
N ASP A 218 -24.12 -7.39 13.43
CA ASP A 218 -23.39 -6.46 14.29
C ASP A 218 -22.13 -5.89 13.61
N VAL A 219 -21.87 -4.60 13.83
CA VAL A 219 -20.78 -3.84 13.19
C VAL A 219 -19.42 -4.10 13.85
N ASP A 220 -19.38 -4.37 15.16
CA ASP A 220 -18.12 -4.69 15.84
C ASP A 220 -17.65 -6.10 15.45
N GLN A 221 -18.57 -7.07 15.35
CA GLN A 221 -18.32 -8.39 14.75
C GLN A 221 -17.89 -8.25 13.29
N ALA A 222 -18.62 -7.49 12.47
CA ALA A 222 -18.32 -7.31 11.05
C ALA A 222 -16.94 -6.68 10.82
N SER A 223 -16.51 -5.76 11.69
CA SER A 223 -15.18 -5.14 11.67
C SER A 223 -14.06 -6.16 11.90
N GLY A 224 -14.35 -7.28 12.56
CA GLY A 224 -13.40 -8.37 12.82
C GLY A 224 -13.09 -9.28 11.62
N TYR A 225 -13.85 -9.17 10.52
CA TYR A 225 -13.59 -9.91 9.28
C TYR A 225 -12.57 -9.24 8.34
N PHE A 226 -12.04 -8.09 8.75
CA PHE A 226 -11.15 -7.26 7.95
C PHE A 226 -9.80 -7.02 8.64
N ASP A 227 -8.73 -7.48 8.01
CA ASP A 227 -7.36 -7.19 8.43
C ASP A 227 -6.92 -5.83 7.88
N VAL A 228 -6.30 -5.03 8.75
CA VAL A 228 -5.77 -3.69 8.43
C VAL A 228 -4.32 -3.61 8.90
N TYR A 229 -3.39 -3.44 7.96
CA TYR A 229 -1.94 -3.47 8.26
C TYR A 229 -1.10 -2.64 7.28
N LEU A 230 0.17 -2.39 7.64
CA LEU A 230 1.13 -1.62 6.85
C LEU A 230 1.88 -2.52 5.84
N ILE A 231 2.15 -1.99 4.65
CA ILE A 231 2.91 -2.65 3.57
C ILE A 231 3.98 -1.73 2.95
N ASP A 232 4.88 -2.29 2.15
CA ASP A 232 6.04 -1.58 1.59
C ASP A 232 5.83 -1.00 0.18
N ARG A 233 4.65 -1.21 -0.43
CA ARG A 233 4.35 -0.83 -1.82
C ARG A 233 2.87 -0.48 -2.02
N VAL A 234 2.61 0.47 -2.92
CA VAL A 234 1.28 0.71 -3.51
C VAL A 234 0.81 -0.48 -4.34
N GLY A 235 -0.48 -0.52 -4.66
CA GLY A 235 -1.01 -1.44 -5.66
C GLY A 235 -0.43 -1.20 -7.06
N GLU A 236 -0.56 -2.18 -7.95
CA GLU A 236 -0.15 -2.06 -9.36
C GLU A 236 -0.95 -0.97 -10.10
N TYR A 237 -2.20 -0.73 -9.70
CA TYR A 237 -3.12 0.22 -10.32
C TYR A 237 -3.46 1.33 -9.35
N ALA A 238 -3.39 2.59 -9.82
CA ALA A 238 -3.97 3.72 -9.09
C ALA A 238 -5.51 3.58 -9.07
N PHE A 239 -6.15 3.97 -7.98
CA PHE A 239 -7.60 3.97 -7.89
C PHE A 239 -8.21 4.98 -8.85
N ASP A 240 -9.19 4.53 -9.64
CA ASP A 240 -10.02 5.38 -10.48
C ASP A 240 -11.49 5.12 -10.13
N PRO A 241 -12.24 6.12 -9.61
CA PRO A 241 -13.65 5.98 -9.29
C PRO A 241 -14.55 5.76 -10.53
N ASN A 242 -13.99 5.73 -11.73
CA ASN A 242 -14.68 5.43 -13.00
C ASN A 242 -14.25 4.07 -13.61
N SER A 243 -13.36 3.32 -12.96
CA SER A 243 -12.77 2.11 -13.56
C SER A 243 -13.74 0.92 -13.68
N VAL A 244 -14.01 0.54 -14.93
CA VAL A 244 -14.65 -0.72 -15.34
C VAL A 244 -13.88 -1.22 -16.56
N PHE A 245 -13.44 -2.49 -16.57
CA PHE A 245 -12.77 -3.06 -17.75
C PHE A 245 -13.77 -3.75 -18.66
N GLY A 246 -14.17 -3.02 -19.69
CA GLY A 246 -14.65 -3.54 -20.97
C GLY A 246 -14.38 -2.51 -22.07
N GLY A 247 -14.26 -2.98 -23.31
CA GLY A 247 -13.81 -2.15 -24.45
C GLY A 247 -14.93 -1.77 -25.44
N GLY A 248 -16.15 -2.19 -25.20
CA GLY A 248 -17.28 -2.01 -26.11
C GLY A 248 -17.96 -0.66 -25.96
N ALA A 249 -18.58 -0.21 -27.04
CA ALA A 249 -19.59 0.85 -26.94
C ALA A 249 -20.81 0.31 -26.20
N ILE A 250 -21.42 1.14 -25.34
CA ILE A 250 -22.71 0.83 -24.73
C ILE A 250 -23.74 0.62 -25.85
N VAL A 251 -24.43 -0.53 -25.82
CA VAL A 251 -25.44 -0.91 -26.82
C VAL A 251 -26.82 -0.51 -26.30
N ASP A 252 -27.67 0.02 -27.16
CA ASP A 252 -29.06 0.32 -26.83
C ASP A 252 -29.93 -0.94 -26.92
N CYS A 253 -30.97 -1.08 -26.09
CA CYS A 253 -31.87 -2.26 -26.14
C CYS A 253 -32.47 -2.52 -27.54
N ALA A 254 -32.61 -1.47 -28.36
CA ALA A 254 -33.15 -1.56 -29.72
C ALA A 254 -32.20 -2.31 -30.68
N ASP A 255 -30.89 -2.16 -30.51
CA ASP A 255 -29.87 -2.83 -31.33
C ASP A 255 -29.68 -4.30 -30.89
N LEU A 256 -30.01 -4.61 -29.64
CA LEU A 256 -30.17 -5.99 -29.14
C LEU A 256 -31.48 -6.67 -29.61
N GLY A 257 -32.24 -6.01 -30.48
CA GLY A 257 -33.40 -6.58 -31.16
C GLY A 257 -34.66 -6.64 -30.28
N ARG A 258 -35.42 -7.74 -30.38
CA ARG A 258 -36.70 -7.91 -29.65
C ARG A 258 -36.45 -8.45 -28.24
N LEU A 259 -35.79 -7.66 -27.38
CA LEU A 259 -35.66 -7.99 -25.97
C LEU A 259 -37.01 -7.96 -25.24
N ASP A 260 -37.13 -8.80 -24.22
CA ASP A 260 -38.18 -8.77 -23.21
C ASP A 260 -38.04 -7.47 -22.38
N PRO A 261 -39.15 -6.81 -21.95
CA PRO A 261 -39.08 -5.63 -21.11
C PRO A 261 -38.22 -5.79 -19.85
N ALA A 262 -38.24 -6.96 -19.20
CA ALA A 262 -37.40 -7.22 -18.03
C ALA A 262 -35.91 -7.30 -18.41
N MET A 263 -35.57 -8.01 -19.49
CA MET A 263 -34.20 -8.12 -20.00
C MET A 263 -33.65 -6.74 -20.42
N CYS A 264 -34.46 -5.88 -21.06
CA CYS A 264 -34.04 -4.51 -21.37
C CYS A 264 -33.87 -3.63 -20.13
N ALA A 265 -34.72 -3.79 -19.10
CA ALA A 265 -34.56 -3.07 -17.84
C ALA A 265 -33.25 -3.44 -17.14
N THR A 266 -32.99 -4.74 -16.96
CA THR A 266 -31.73 -5.24 -16.36
C THR A 266 -30.50 -4.90 -17.21
N HIS A 267 -30.60 -4.90 -18.55
CA HIS A 267 -29.52 -4.45 -19.42
C HIS A 267 -29.16 -2.97 -19.20
N LYS A 268 -30.14 -2.10 -18.96
CA LYS A 268 -29.89 -0.68 -18.63
C LYS A 268 -29.21 -0.52 -17.28
N VAL A 269 -29.71 -1.19 -16.23
CA VAL A 269 -29.04 -1.19 -14.92
C VAL A 269 -27.58 -1.64 -15.04
N LEU A 270 -27.30 -2.68 -15.82
CA LEU A 270 -25.91 -3.11 -16.05
C LEU A 270 -25.06 -2.10 -16.84
N ASN A 271 -25.64 -1.35 -17.79
CA ASN A 271 -24.93 -0.28 -18.50
C ASN A 271 -24.72 0.97 -17.61
N ASP A 272 -25.59 1.22 -16.64
CA ASP A 272 -25.51 2.34 -15.70
C ASP A 272 -24.52 2.04 -14.55
N GLU A 273 -24.57 0.84 -13.96
CA GLU A 273 -23.69 0.37 -12.87
C GLU A 273 -22.30 -0.06 -13.36
N PHE A 274 -22.21 -0.64 -14.56
CA PHE A 274 -20.95 -1.11 -15.15
C PHE A 274 -20.76 -0.60 -16.61
N PRO A 275 -20.59 0.71 -16.83
CA PRO A 275 -20.49 1.30 -18.17
C PRO A 275 -19.47 0.59 -19.07
N GLY A 276 -19.95 0.00 -20.17
CA GLY A 276 -19.12 -0.62 -21.20
C GLY A 276 -18.41 -1.93 -20.80
N PHE A 277 -18.86 -2.64 -19.76
CA PHE A 277 -18.17 -3.82 -19.18
C PHE A 277 -17.87 -5.00 -20.14
N TYR A 278 -18.44 -5.00 -21.35
CA TYR A 278 -18.32 -6.02 -22.38
C TYR A 278 -17.61 -5.47 -23.63
N ILE A 279 -17.07 -6.35 -24.48
CA ILE A 279 -16.54 -6.00 -25.81
C ILE A 279 -17.69 -5.77 -26.80
N SER A 280 -18.75 -6.57 -26.70
CA SER A 280 -20.00 -6.44 -27.44
C SER A 280 -21.11 -7.24 -26.74
N ALA A 281 -22.38 -6.98 -27.08
CA ALA A 281 -23.54 -7.66 -26.50
C ALA A 281 -24.44 -8.28 -27.59
N GLY A 282 -24.94 -9.49 -27.36
CA GLY A 282 -25.75 -10.28 -28.30
C GLY A 282 -27.12 -10.65 -27.75
N GLY A 283 -28.16 -9.93 -28.19
CA GLY A 283 -29.54 -10.08 -27.71
C GLY A 283 -30.39 -11.10 -28.47
N TYR A 284 -31.57 -10.67 -28.91
CA TYR A 284 -32.61 -11.51 -29.52
C TYR A 284 -32.15 -12.22 -30.80
N ARG A 285 -32.43 -13.53 -30.89
CA ARG A 285 -32.22 -14.38 -32.07
C ARG A 285 -33.42 -15.31 -32.24
N ASP A 286 -33.74 -15.75 -33.46
CA ASP A 286 -34.91 -16.60 -33.73
C ASP A 286 -34.65 -18.09 -33.37
N GLU A 287 -34.38 -18.33 -32.09
CA GLU A 287 -33.95 -19.60 -31.51
C GLU A 287 -35.01 -20.11 -30.51
N GLY A 288 -36.12 -20.69 -30.99
CA GLY A 288 -37.27 -21.07 -30.14
C GLY A 288 -37.03 -22.09 -29.02
N THR A 289 -35.81 -22.62 -28.86
CA THR A 289 -35.38 -23.48 -27.74
C THR A 289 -34.46 -22.77 -26.74
N SER A 290 -34.15 -21.51 -26.96
CA SER A 290 -33.17 -20.68 -26.25
C SER A 290 -33.86 -19.45 -25.67
N ASP A 291 -33.39 -18.89 -24.56
CA ASP A 291 -33.97 -17.66 -24.00
C ASP A 291 -33.78 -16.43 -24.92
N HIS A 292 -32.78 -16.45 -25.81
CA HIS A 292 -32.66 -15.47 -26.90
C HIS A 292 -33.88 -15.49 -27.85
N GLY A 293 -34.51 -16.67 -28.04
CA GLY A 293 -35.76 -16.86 -28.79
C GLY A 293 -36.97 -16.12 -28.23
N TYR A 294 -36.89 -15.70 -26.97
CA TYR A 294 -37.95 -14.98 -26.27
C TYR A 294 -37.55 -13.54 -25.92
N GLY A 295 -36.35 -13.10 -26.32
CA GLY A 295 -35.77 -11.82 -25.89
C GLY A 295 -35.33 -11.80 -24.42
N GLN A 296 -35.28 -12.96 -23.79
CA GLN A 296 -35.08 -13.16 -22.35
C GLN A 296 -33.62 -13.47 -22.00
N ALA A 297 -32.68 -13.29 -22.94
CA ALA A 297 -31.25 -13.42 -22.71
C ALA A 297 -30.40 -12.43 -23.52
N VAL A 298 -29.24 -12.09 -22.96
CA VAL A 298 -28.16 -11.34 -23.61
C VAL A 298 -26.83 -12.03 -23.30
N ASP A 299 -26.03 -12.26 -24.36
CA ASP A 299 -24.63 -12.71 -24.24
C ASP A 299 -23.72 -11.49 -24.20
N TYR A 300 -22.96 -11.32 -23.12
CA TYR A 300 -22.00 -10.23 -22.95
C TYR A 300 -20.58 -10.75 -23.22
N MET A 301 -19.98 -10.34 -24.33
CA MET A 301 -18.68 -10.83 -24.77
C MET A 301 -17.55 -10.29 -23.87
N MET A 302 -16.85 -11.20 -23.19
CA MET A 302 -15.69 -10.92 -22.35
C MET A 302 -14.36 -11.26 -23.05
N ALA A 303 -14.44 -11.91 -24.21
CA ALA A 303 -13.35 -12.09 -25.18
C ALA A 303 -13.89 -11.96 -26.62
N ASP A 304 -13.00 -11.97 -27.61
CA ASP A 304 -13.39 -12.28 -28.99
C ASP A 304 -14.04 -13.68 -29.08
N LEU A 305 -14.91 -13.87 -30.07
CA LEU A 305 -15.65 -15.13 -30.28
C LEU A 305 -14.72 -16.34 -30.42
N GLY A 306 -14.87 -17.32 -29.52
CA GLY A 306 -14.03 -18.51 -29.40
C GLY A 306 -12.76 -18.31 -28.56
N GLY A 307 -12.49 -17.09 -28.10
CA GLY A 307 -11.33 -16.72 -27.29
C GLY A 307 -11.39 -17.20 -25.84
N VAL A 308 -10.50 -16.65 -25.03
CA VAL A 308 -10.51 -16.74 -23.57
C VAL A 308 -10.33 -15.31 -23.04
N PRO A 309 -11.11 -14.85 -22.05
CA PRO A 309 -10.95 -13.53 -21.46
C PRO A 309 -9.53 -13.34 -20.90
N THR A 310 -9.04 -12.11 -20.95
CA THR A 310 -7.85 -11.75 -20.18
C THR A 310 -8.22 -11.75 -18.68
N PRO A 311 -7.25 -11.87 -17.74
CA PRO A 311 -7.54 -11.88 -16.31
C PRO A 311 -8.38 -10.68 -15.83
N GLU A 312 -8.21 -9.53 -16.48
CA GLU A 312 -8.90 -8.27 -16.17
C GLU A 312 -10.36 -8.29 -16.63
N MET A 313 -10.64 -8.94 -17.78
CA MET A 313 -12.00 -9.18 -18.29
C MET A 313 -12.71 -10.30 -17.52
N ASP A 314 -12.00 -11.35 -17.10
CA ASP A 314 -12.56 -12.40 -16.22
C ASP A 314 -12.94 -11.80 -14.84
N ALA A 315 -12.09 -10.93 -14.28
CA ALA A 315 -12.42 -10.17 -13.08
C ALA A 315 -13.64 -9.26 -13.24
N THR A 316 -13.83 -8.62 -14.40
CA THR A 316 -15.08 -7.90 -14.73
C THR A 316 -16.28 -8.85 -14.77
N ALA A 317 -16.14 -10.00 -15.44
CA ALA A 317 -17.22 -10.98 -15.56
C ALA A 317 -17.69 -11.44 -14.18
N LEU A 318 -16.76 -11.82 -13.30
CA LEU A 318 -17.04 -12.24 -11.93
C LEU A 318 -17.73 -11.14 -11.11
N GLN A 319 -17.25 -9.89 -11.19
CA GLN A 319 -17.86 -8.76 -10.47
C GLN A 319 -19.32 -8.51 -10.91
N VAL A 320 -19.59 -8.52 -12.21
CA VAL A 320 -20.93 -8.32 -12.77
C VAL A 320 -21.86 -9.51 -12.45
N ILE A 321 -21.35 -10.73 -12.51
CA ILE A 321 -22.08 -11.95 -12.14
C ILE A 321 -22.45 -11.94 -10.65
N ASP A 322 -21.52 -11.58 -9.76
CA ASP A 322 -21.79 -11.53 -8.32
C ASP A 322 -22.89 -10.49 -8.00
N PHE A 323 -22.84 -9.31 -8.62
CA PHE A 323 -23.92 -8.31 -8.55
C PHE A 323 -25.27 -8.85 -9.04
N LEU A 324 -25.28 -9.58 -10.18
CA LEU A 324 -26.49 -10.19 -10.74
C LEU A 324 -27.08 -11.29 -9.85
N ILE A 325 -26.24 -12.03 -9.12
CA ILE A 325 -26.65 -13.07 -8.17
C ILE A 325 -27.21 -12.45 -6.89
N GLN A 326 -26.60 -11.38 -6.39
CA GLN A 326 -27.07 -10.65 -5.20
C GLN A 326 -28.42 -9.99 -5.47
N ASN A 327 -28.55 -9.28 -6.60
CA ASN A 327 -29.74 -8.50 -6.97
C ASN A 327 -30.77 -9.28 -7.81
N HIS A 328 -30.66 -10.62 -7.84
CA HIS A 328 -31.37 -11.49 -8.79
C HIS A 328 -32.91 -11.37 -8.77
N ARG A 329 -33.49 -10.87 -7.68
CA ARG A 329 -34.95 -10.74 -7.47
C ARG A 329 -35.51 -9.47 -8.07
N GLU A 330 -34.76 -8.38 -7.97
CA GLU A 330 -35.13 -7.06 -8.49
C GLU A 330 -34.83 -6.98 -9.99
N LEU A 331 -33.74 -7.63 -10.43
CA LEU A 331 -33.31 -7.71 -11.82
C LEU A 331 -33.94 -8.89 -12.61
N GLU A 332 -34.94 -9.57 -12.04
CA GLU A 332 -35.62 -10.78 -12.55
C GLU A 332 -34.66 -11.85 -13.16
N VAL A 333 -33.45 -12.01 -12.62
CA VAL A 333 -32.46 -12.95 -13.13
C VAL A 333 -32.92 -14.39 -12.85
N LYS A 334 -33.06 -15.18 -13.92
CA LYS A 334 -33.46 -16.60 -13.87
C LYS A 334 -32.32 -17.57 -14.20
N GLY A 335 -31.22 -17.07 -14.77
CA GLY A 335 -30.11 -17.89 -15.21
C GLY A 335 -28.85 -17.10 -15.54
N ILE A 336 -27.69 -17.67 -15.19
CA ILE A 336 -26.37 -17.19 -15.62
C ILE A 336 -25.53 -18.39 -16.06
N ILE A 337 -24.81 -18.28 -17.18
CA ILE A 337 -23.78 -19.25 -17.60
C ILE A 337 -22.49 -18.50 -17.92
N TYR A 338 -21.37 -18.95 -17.35
CA TYR A 338 -20.05 -18.42 -17.61
C TYR A 338 -18.97 -19.47 -17.30
N ASN A 339 -17.90 -19.53 -18.09
CA ASN A 339 -16.67 -20.29 -17.84
C ASN A 339 -16.91 -21.71 -17.28
N TYR A 340 -17.57 -22.57 -18.07
CA TYR A 340 -17.98 -23.96 -17.73
C TYR A 340 -18.99 -24.12 -16.58
N ARG A 341 -19.51 -23.03 -16.00
CA ARG A 341 -20.39 -23.04 -14.82
C ARG A 341 -21.72 -22.34 -15.08
N ILE A 342 -22.72 -22.71 -14.30
CA ILE A 342 -24.11 -22.27 -14.44
C ILE A 342 -24.71 -22.02 -13.06
N TRP A 343 -25.59 -21.02 -12.98
CA TRP A 343 -26.35 -20.65 -11.81
C TRP A 343 -27.81 -20.38 -12.17
N ASN A 344 -28.74 -20.70 -11.26
CA ASN A 344 -30.17 -20.46 -11.36
C ASN A 344 -30.76 -20.36 -9.93
N PRO A 345 -31.48 -19.30 -9.55
CA PRO A 345 -31.94 -19.09 -8.18
C PRO A 345 -33.01 -20.09 -7.70
N ALA A 346 -33.57 -20.91 -8.60
CA ALA A 346 -34.46 -22.02 -8.25
C ALA A 346 -33.71 -23.35 -7.95
N LYS A 347 -32.37 -23.33 -7.94
CA LYS A 347 -31.50 -24.51 -7.71
C LYS A 347 -30.25 -24.20 -6.89
N ASP A 348 -29.70 -23.00 -7.07
CA ASP A 348 -28.35 -22.63 -6.68
C ASP A 348 -28.42 -21.41 -5.73
N ALA A 349 -27.57 -21.35 -4.70
CA ALA A 349 -27.66 -20.36 -3.62
C ALA A 349 -27.21 -18.94 -4.05
N VAL A 350 -27.57 -17.90 -3.29
CA VAL A 350 -27.05 -16.53 -3.51
C VAL A 350 -25.67 -16.41 -2.86
N GLY A 351 -24.68 -15.85 -3.54
CA GLY A 351 -23.32 -15.66 -3.02
C GLY A 351 -22.28 -15.54 -4.13
N PRO A 352 -20.97 -15.53 -3.80
CA PRO A 352 -19.90 -15.42 -4.80
C PRO A 352 -19.93 -16.57 -5.82
N TRP A 353 -19.75 -16.26 -7.10
CA TRP A 353 -19.85 -17.18 -8.24
C TRP A 353 -19.05 -18.48 -8.04
N SER A 354 -17.83 -18.36 -7.53
CA SER A 354 -16.92 -19.47 -7.23
C SER A 354 -17.50 -20.49 -6.25
N SER A 355 -18.31 -20.02 -5.29
CA SER A 355 -18.93 -20.81 -4.23
C SER A 355 -20.29 -21.37 -4.62
N VAL A 356 -21.13 -20.60 -5.35
CA VAL A 356 -22.55 -20.94 -5.53
C VAL A 356 -22.94 -21.47 -6.91
N SER A 357 -22.14 -21.22 -7.96
CA SER A 357 -22.40 -21.81 -9.28
C SER A 357 -21.97 -23.27 -9.33
N ARG A 358 -22.59 -24.07 -10.22
CA ARG A 358 -22.29 -25.50 -10.42
C ARG A 358 -21.81 -25.78 -11.85
N PRO A 359 -21.16 -26.94 -12.13
CA PRO A 359 -20.74 -27.27 -13.48
C PRO A 359 -21.90 -27.31 -14.50
N ALA A 360 -21.69 -26.71 -15.67
CA ALA A 360 -22.65 -26.66 -16.78
C ALA A 360 -22.51 -27.82 -17.79
N GLY A 361 -21.48 -28.66 -17.60
CA GLY A 361 -21.02 -29.68 -18.54
C GLY A 361 -20.11 -29.10 -19.63
N GLU A 362 -19.16 -29.91 -20.12
CA GLU A 362 -18.37 -29.58 -21.31
C GLU A 362 -19.20 -29.78 -22.58
N ARG A 363 -19.17 -28.79 -23.48
CA ARG A 363 -20.05 -28.64 -24.65
C ARG A 363 -19.31 -28.48 -25.97
N GLY A 364 -17.97 -28.51 -25.97
CA GLY A 364 -17.12 -28.68 -27.15
C GLY A 364 -16.09 -27.57 -27.40
N SER A 365 -16.50 -26.31 -27.36
CA SER A 365 -15.64 -25.14 -27.63
C SER A 365 -15.83 -24.04 -26.57
N ASN A 366 -14.90 -23.08 -26.49
CA ASN A 366 -14.96 -21.97 -25.55
C ASN A 366 -16.33 -21.26 -25.57
N THR A 367 -16.87 -20.96 -26.74
CA THR A 367 -18.21 -20.35 -26.89
C THR A 367 -19.32 -21.27 -26.38
N GLN A 368 -19.30 -22.56 -26.74
CA GLN A 368 -20.31 -23.50 -26.22
C GLN A 368 -20.19 -23.72 -24.70
N ASN A 369 -18.99 -23.53 -24.14
CA ASN A 369 -18.67 -23.58 -22.72
C ASN A 369 -18.85 -22.22 -22.00
N HIS A 370 -19.28 -21.17 -22.72
CA HIS A 370 -19.52 -19.81 -22.22
C HIS A 370 -18.26 -19.18 -21.59
N VAL A 371 -17.08 -19.51 -22.12
CA VAL A 371 -15.78 -19.00 -21.64
C VAL A 371 -15.54 -17.57 -22.12
N ASP A 372 -15.93 -17.28 -23.36
CA ASP A 372 -15.75 -15.98 -24.04
C ASP A 372 -16.87 -14.97 -23.74
N HIS A 373 -17.97 -15.38 -23.08
CA HIS A 373 -19.10 -14.49 -22.77
C HIS A 373 -19.87 -14.89 -21.51
N VAL A 374 -20.43 -13.89 -20.81
CA VAL A 374 -21.44 -14.11 -19.78
C VAL A 374 -22.81 -14.20 -20.46
N HIS A 375 -23.44 -15.37 -20.42
CA HIS A 375 -24.84 -15.51 -20.83
C HIS A 375 -25.74 -15.21 -19.65
N LEU A 376 -26.51 -14.12 -19.74
CA LEU A 376 -27.48 -13.71 -18.73
C LEU A 376 -28.90 -13.95 -19.24
N SER A 377 -29.70 -14.70 -18.48
CA SER A 377 -31.13 -14.90 -18.72
C SER A 377 -31.99 -14.22 -17.65
N VAL A 378 -32.96 -13.41 -18.09
CA VAL A 378 -33.83 -12.54 -17.26
C VAL A 378 -35.31 -12.70 -17.63
N GLY A 379 -36.20 -12.41 -16.69
CA GLY A 379 -37.65 -12.40 -16.89
C GLY A 379 -38.33 -13.71 -16.46
N PRO A 380 -39.55 -13.98 -16.94
CA PRO A 380 -40.35 -15.10 -16.43
C PRO A 380 -39.73 -16.48 -16.72
N PRO A 381 -39.88 -17.45 -15.80
CA PRO A 381 -39.39 -18.82 -15.98
C PRO A 381 -40.15 -19.57 -17.09
N PRO A 382 -39.57 -20.65 -17.65
CA PRO A 382 -38.30 -21.28 -17.27
C PRO A 382 -37.07 -20.52 -17.77
N PHE A 383 -35.91 -20.82 -17.15
CA PHE A 383 -34.61 -20.72 -17.82
C PHE A 383 -34.47 -21.94 -18.73
N ARG A 384 -34.20 -21.72 -20.02
CA ARG A 384 -34.39 -22.70 -21.10
C ARG A 384 -33.14 -23.54 -21.41
#